data_AF-A0A183H6R6-F1
#
_entry.id   AF-A0A183H6R6-F1
#
_cell.length_a   1.000
_cell.length_b   1.000
_cell.length_c   1.000
_cell.angle_alpha   90.00
_cell.angle_beta   90.00
_cell.angle_gamma   90.00
#
_symmetry.space_group_name_H-M   'P 1'
#
loop_
_entity.id
_entity.type
_entity.pdbx_description
1 polymer ?
#
loop_
_entity_poly.entity_id
_entity_poly.type
_entity_poly.pdbx_seq_one_letter_code
_entity_poly.pdbx_strand_id
1 'polypeptide(L)'
;MALSILQLKNDEIVKQCRREVLTREKLGLFLSNSDLRRLSQYARNMIDHHLITDILPILALLYFEERFDEEVGEILFFMYSIIKLSSVQSAILLGIGLQHKTVDVLVTELDLPANQLLALFNKAIRKLSEYLDQICMDAVRQEIDSQEINEHSADVTSMQPVPISLDDELHEAAVEIKRRQDRDRARLKEEIGRELKQYAIKGNEDDWTNALQSTDLKTAKKTGTILSVKSSRITFHWGQCIRKGFSWAYGYFKNRNNLEKFPES
;
A
#
# COMPACT_ATOMS: atom_id res chain seq x y z
N MET A 1 -3.87 -44.72 -7.19
CA MET A 1 -3.27 -45.87 -6.49
C MET A 1 -1.97 -45.52 -5.77
N ALA A 2 -0.97 -44.91 -6.43
CA ALA A 2 0.31 -44.57 -5.80
C ALA A 2 0.19 -43.68 -4.56
N LEU A 3 -0.67 -42.65 -4.57
CA LEU A 3 -0.89 -41.80 -3.39
C LEU A 3 -1.45 -42.59 -2.20
N SER A 4 -2.37 -43.51 -2.44
CA SER A 4 -2.95 -44.37 -1.39
C SER A 4 -1.88 -45.25 -0.75
N ILE A 5 -0.95 -45.79 -1.54
CA ILE A 5 0.18 -46.57 -1.03
C ILE A 5 1.10 -45.72 -0.14
N LEU A 6 1.33 -44.45 -0.50
CA LEU A 6 2.13 -43.53 0.33
C LEU A 6 1.40 -43.04 1.59
N GLN A 7 0.07 -43.02 1.57
CA GLN A 7 -0.76 -42.63 2.72
C GLN A 7 -0.97 -43.80 3.69
N LEU A 8 -0.92 -45.03 3.21
CA LEU A 8 -0.90 -46.25 4.03
C LEU A 8 0.50 -46.41 4.65
N LYS A 9 0.84 -45.53 5.59
CA LYS A 9 2.07 -45.60 6.37
C LYS A 9 1.89 -46.62 7.49
N ASN A 10 2.91 -47.46 7.69
CA ASN A 10 2.98 -48.34 8.85
C ASN A 10 3.45 -47.51 10.05
N ASP A 11 2.56 -47.28 11.01
CA ASP A 11 2.81 -46.43 12.19
C ASP A 11 4.06 -46.83 12.98
N GLU A 12 4.44 -48.11 12.94
CA GLU A 12 5.63 -48.61 13.61
C GLU A 12 6.94 -48.18 12.92
N ILE A 13 6.94 -48.06 11.60
CA ILE A 13 8.09 -47.55 10.82
C ILE A 13 8.22 -46.03 11.01
N VAL A 14 7.10 -45.32 11.09
CA VAL A 14 7.09 -43.86 11.32
C VAL A 14 7.71 -43.52 12.67
N LYS A 15 7.43 -44.30 13.72
CA LYS A 15 8.03 -44.11 15.05
C LYS A 15 9.53 -44.44 15.12
N GLN A 16 10.00 -45.38 14.29
CA GLN A 16 11.42 -45.79 14.27
C GLN A 16 12.31 -44.88 13.42
N CYS A 17 11.77 -44.25 12.38
CA CYS A 17 12.48 -43.25 11.59
C CYS A 17 12.39 -41.88 12.27
N ARG A 18 13.35 -41.54 13.14
CA ARG A 18 13.57 -40.13 13.54
C ARG A 18 13.87 -39.32 12.28
N ARG A 19 12.92 -38.48 11.85
CA ARG A 19 13.06 -37.66 10.66
C ARG A 19 13.62 -36.32 11.08
N GLU A 20 14.82 -36.03 10.63
CA GLU A 20 15.46 -34.77 10.98
C GLU A 20 14.72 -33.59 10.34
N VAL A 21 14.32 -32.62 11.17
CA VAL A 21 13.72 -31.36 10.74
C VAL A 21 14.61 -30.65 9.71
N LEU A 22 13.97 -30.08 8.69
CA LEU A 22 14.67 -29.32 7.66
C LEU A 22 15.20 -27.99 8.20
N THR A 23 16.50 -27.95 8.53
CA THR A 23 17.23 -26.72 8.89
C THR A 23 17.75 -26.00 7.64
N ARG A 24 18.00 -24.69 7.74
CA ARG A 24 18.55 -23.85 6.65
C ARG A 24 19.83 -24.41 6.01
N GLU A 25 20.70 -25.02 6.82
CA GLU A 25 21.95 -25.63 6.35
C GLU A 25 21.67 -26.82 5.42
N LYS A 26 20.77 -27.72 5.85
CA LYS A 26 20.35 -28.89 5.06
C LYS A 26 19.63 -28.46 3.80
N LEU A 27 18.79 -27.42 3.88
CA LEU A 27 18.12 -26.86 2.70
C LEU A 27 19.13 -26.40 1.64
N GLY A 28 20.25 -25.78 2.05
CA GLY A 28 21.31 -25.35 1.14
C GLY A 28 22.07 -26.49 0.44
N LEU A 29 21.96 -27.72 0.95
CA LEU A 29 22.53 -28.92 0.29
C LEU A 29 21.65 -29.42 -0.86
N PHE A 30 20.34 -29.19 -0.78
CA PHE A 30 19.38 -29.67 -1.77
C PHE A 30 18.98 -28.61 -2.79
N LEU A 31 18.88 -27.34 -2.37
CA LEU A 31 18.39 -26.25 -3.21
C LEU A 31 19.34 -25.04 -3.13
N SER A 32 19.71 -24.52 -4.30
CA SER A 32 20.47 -23.28 -4.40
C SER A 32 19.57 -22.06 -4.18
N ASN A 33 20.18 -20.92 -3.81
CA ASN A 33 19.46 -19.64 -3.72
C ASN A 33 18.81 -19.24 -5.06
N SER A 34 19.40 -19.65 -6.19
CA SER A 34 18.79 -19.45 -7.52
C SER A 34 17.49 -20.22 -7.68
N ASP A 35 17.39 -21.41 -7.09
CA ASP A 35 16.26 -22.31 -7.21
C ASP A 35 15.10 -21.82 -6.34
N LEU A 36 15.41 -21.35 -5.13
CA LEU A 36 14.45 -20.65 -4.26
C LEU A 36 13.89 -19.40 -4.94
N ARG A 37 14.74 -18.62 -5.64
CA ARG A 37 14.28 -17.47 -6.41
C ARG A 37 13.34 -17.89 -7.55
N ARG A 38 13.68 -18.94 -8.31
CA ARG A 38 12.81 -19.48 -9.38
C ARG A 38 11.46 -19.93 -8.83
N LEU A 39 11.47 -20.63 -7.70
CA LEU A 39 10.25 -21.09 -7.02
C LEU A 39 9.36 -19.91 -6.59
N SER A 40 9.97 -18.88 -6.00
CA SER A 40 9.28 -17.66 -5.57
C SER A 40 8.74 -16.84 -6.75
N GLN A 41 9.40 -16.89 -7.92
CA GLN A 41 8.91 -16.26 -9.16
C GLN A 41 7.72 -17.03 -9.77
N TYR A 42 7.78 -18.36 -9.79
CA TYR A 42 6.66 -19.20 -10.19
C TYR A 42 5.46 -19.05 -9.25
N ALA A 43 5.71 -19.01 -7.94
CA ALA A 43 4.72 -18.72 -6.91
C ALA A 43 4.09 -17.32 -7.06
N ARG A 44 4.68 -16.40 -7.83
CA ARG A 44 4.07 -15.10 -8.18
C ARG A 44 3.46 -15.08 -9.59
N ASN A 45 3.33 -16.24 -10.24
CA ASN A 45 2.87 -16.39 -11.62
C ASN A 45 3.70 -15.61 -12.66
N MET A 46 4.98 -15.32 -12.37
CA MET A 46 5.85 -14.59 -13.30
C MET A 46 6.56 -15.51 -14.30
N ILE A 47 6.59 -16.81 -14.01
CA ILE A 47 7.32 -17.82 -14.77
C ILE A 47 6.40 -19.01 -15.03
N ASP A 48 6.66 -19.72 -16.13
CA ASP A 48 5.96 -20.94 -16.51
C ASP A 48 6.44 -22.17 -15.71
N HIS A 49 5.55 -23.15 -15.50
CA HIS A 49 5.84 -24.37 -14.76
C HIS A 49 7.03 -25.16 -15.31
N HIS A 50 7.31 -25.08 -16.61
CA HIS A 50 8.45 -25.77 -17.22
C HIS A 50 9.80 -25.39 -16.59
N LEU A 51 9.97 -24.15 -16.12
CA LEU A 51 11.23 -23.65 -15.55
C LEU A 51 11.51 -24.12 -14.11
N ILE A 52 10.53 -24.76 -13.46
CA ILE A 52 10.68 -25.35 -12.12
C ILE A 52 10.67 -26.89 -12.15
N THR A 53 10.54 -27.51 -13.34
CA THR A 53 10.41 -28.97 -13.47
C THR A 53 11.63 -29.75 -12.98
N ASP A 54 12.80 -29.14 -13.01
CA ASP A 54 14.05 -29.69 -12.48
C ASP A 54 14.07 -29.73 -10.94
N ILE A 55 13.40 -28.77 -10.30
CA ILE A 55 13.35 -28.62 -8.84
C ILE A 55 12.25 -29.50 -8.22
N LEU A 56 11.20 -29.79 -8.99
CA LEU A 56 10.02 -30.54 -8.55
C LEU A 56 10.31 -31.91 -7.92
N PRO A 57 11.22 -32.75 -8.44
CA PRO A 57 11.51 -34.06 -7.85
C PRO A 57 12.07 -33.93 -6.43
N ILE A 58 12.94 -32.94 -6.21
CA ILE A 58 13.53 -32.66 -4.90
C ILE A 58 12.45 -32.17 -3.93
N LEU A 59 11.58 -31.24 -4.37
CA LEU A 59 10.47 -30.75 -3.55
C LEU A 59 9.47 -31.85 -3.19
N ALA A 60 9.14 -32.71 -4.15
CA ALA A 60 8.25 -33.85 -3.92
C ALA A 60 8.88 -34.84 -2.94
N LEU A 61 10.17 -35.15 -3.07
CA LEU A 61 10.89 -36.00 -2.14
C LEU A 61 10.84 -35.44 -0.72
N LEU A 62 11.23 -34.17 -0.54
CA LEU A 62 11.21 -33.50 0.77
C LEU A 62 9.81 -33.47 1.40
N TYR A 63 8.77 -33.30 0.58
CA TYR A 63 7.39 -33.31 1.04
C TYR A 63 6.93 -34.69 1.51
N PHE A 64 7.15 -35.75 0.72
CA PHE A 64 6.71 -37.10 1.07
C PHE A 64 7.56 -37.77 2.15
N GLU A 65 8.82 -37.35 2.30
CA GLU A 65 9.67 -37.74 3.43
C GLU A 65 9.22 -37.16 4.77
N GLU A 66 8.20 -36.28 4.81
CA GLU A 66 7.66 -35.70 6.06
C GLU A 66 8.73 -35.00 6.93
N ARG A 67 9.81 -34.47 6.31
CA ARG A 67 10.80 -33.63 7.01
C ARG A 67 10.23 -32.28 7.50
N PHE A 68 8.99 -32.00 7.11
CA PHE A 68 8.19 -30.84 7.50
C PHE A 68 7.23 -31.14 8.67
N ASP A 69 7.23 -32.38 9.18
CA ASP A 69 6.11 -32.95 9.96
C ASP A 69 6.41 -33.12 11.46
N GLU A 70 7.58 -32.68 11.95
CA GLU A 70 7.88 -32.89 13.38
C GLU A 70 7.13 -31.91 14.28
N GLU A 71 6.62 -32.46 15.38
CA GLU A 71 5.85 -31.78 16.42
C GLU A 71 6.69 -30.68 17.09
N VAL A 72 6.61 -29.46 16.55
CA VAL A 72 7.28 -28.31 17.15
C VAL A 72 6.20 -27.31 17.54
N GLY A 73 6.05 -27.03 18.84
CA GLY A 73 5.46 -25.83 19.48
C GLY A 73 4.14 -25.22 18.97
N GLU A 74 3.35 -24.67 19.91
CA GLU A 74 2.08 -23.94 19.68
C GLU A 74 2.08 -22.92 18.51
N ILE A 75 3.22 -22.28 18.22
CA ILE A 75 3.36 -21.29 17.13
C ILE A 75 3.42 -21.96 15.74
N LEU A 76 3.94 -23.19 15.65
CA LEU A 76 4.06 -23.96 14.42
C LEU A 76 2.79 -24.78 14.10
N PHE A 77 1.83 -24.88 15.02
CA PHE A 77 0.55 -25.56 14.79
C PHE A 77 -0.29 -24.88 13.68
N PHE A 78 -0.29 -23.54 13.63
CA PHE A 78 -0.91 -22.82 12.51
C PHE A 78 -0.15 -23.07 11.19
N MET A 79 1.18 -23.23 11.26
CA MET A 79 2.05 -23.53 10.12
C MET A 79 1.82 -24.93 9.55
N TYR A 80 1.55 -25.91 10.41
CA TYR A 80 1.24 -27.30 10.05
C TYR A 80 -0.01 -27.41 9.15
N SER A 81 -1.03 -26.59 9.43
CA SER A 81 -2.26 -26.51 8.62
C SER A 81 -2.01 -25.93 7.22
N ILE A 82 -1.02 -25.04 7.08
CA ILE A 82 -0.67 -24.42 5.80
C ILE A 82 0.01 -25.44 4.87
N ILE A 83 0.86 -26.33 5.41
CA ILE A 83 1.68 -27.26 4.62
C ILE A 83 0.89 -28.47 4.13
N LYS A 84 -0.16 -28.89 4.85
CA LYS A 84 -1.02 -30.01 4.41
C LYS A 84 -1.61 -29.70 3.03
N LEU A 85 -1.14 -30.43 2.01
CA LEU A 85 -1.73 -30.37 0.68
C LEU A 85 -3.00 -31.22 0.67
N SER A 86 -4.00 -30.76 -0.11
CA SER A 86 -5.15 -31.60 -0.42
C SER A 86 -4.71 -32.92 -1.06
N SER A 87 -5.50 -33.98 -0.91
CA SER A 87 -5.22 -35.28 -1.52
C SER A 87 -4.95 -35.17 -3.02
N VAL A 88 -5.76 -34.36 -3.74
CA VAL A 88 -5.58 -34.12 -5.19
C VAL A 88 -4.29 -33.34 -5.47
N GLN A 89 -3.96 -32.33 -4.66
CA GLN A 89 -2.71 -31.57 -4.81
C GLN A 89 -1.47 -32.45 -4.57
N SER A 90 -1.52 -33.32 -3.57
CA SER A 90 -0.47 -34.30 -3.31
C SER A 90 -0.35 -35.31 -4.47
N ALA A 91 -1.46 -35.77 -5.04
CA ALA A 91 -1.46 -36.65 -6.21
C ALA A 91 -0.79 -35.97 -7.42
N ILE A 92 -1.08 -34.69 -7.66
CA ILE A 92 -0.48 -33.92 -8.75
C ILE A 92 1.02 -33.73 -8.52
N LEU A 93 1.43 -33.36 -7.30
CA LEU A 93 2.84 -33.22 -6.95
C LEU A 93 3.60 -34.55 -7.10
N LEU A 94 2.99 -35.67 -6.69
CA LEU A 94 3.53 -37.02 -6.89
C LEU A 94 3.67 -37.36 -8.38
N GLY A 95 2.64 -37.05 -9.17
CA GLY A 95 2.57 -37.34 -10.59
C GLY A 95 3.63 -36.58 -11.40
N ILE A 96 3.76 -35.28 -11.16
CA ILE A 96 4.71 -34.43 -11.89
C ILE A 96 6.13 -34.57 -11.33
N GLY A 97 6.29 -34.59 -10.00
CA GLY A 97 7.58 -34.57 -9.34
C GLY A 97 8.29 -35.92 -9.33
N LEU A 98 7.64 -36.96 -8.81
CA LEU A 98 8.27 -38.29 -8.62
C LEU A 98 8.01 -39.24 -9.78
N GLN A 99 6.84 -39.16 -10.42
CA GLN A 99 6.48 -40.04 -11.55
C GLN A 99 6.82 -39.42 -12.92
N HIS A 100 7.28 -38.16 -12.95
CA HIS A 100 7.64 -37.43 -14.17
C HIS A 100 6.58 -37.50 -15.29
N LYS A 101 5.29 -37.53 -14.93
CA LYS A 101 4.20 -37.55 -15.88
C LYS A 101 3.97 -36.16 -16.47
N THR A 102 3.63 -36.11 -17.75
CA THR A 102 3.20 -34.88 -18.39
C THR A 102 1.83 -34.44 -17.87
N VAL A 103 1.56 -33.14 -18.01
CA VAL A 103 0.28 -32.56 -17.58
C VAL A 103 -0.90 -33.21 -18.30
N ASP A 104 -0.79 -33.50 -19.59
CA ASP A 104 -1.85 -34.14 -20.38
C ASP A 104 -2.22 -35.53 -19.86
N VAL A 105 -1.22 -36.32 -19.43
CA VAL A 105 -1.48 -37.65 -18.87
C VAL A 105 -2.23 -37.52 -17.54
N LEU A 106 -1.82 -36.58 -16.69
CA LEU A 106 -2.50 -36.35 -15.42
C LEU A 106 -3.92 -35.78 -15.58
N VAL A 107 -4.18 -34.99 -16.63
CA VAL A 107 -5.52 -34.53 -16.99
C VAL A 107 -6.44 -35.72 -17.26
N THR A 108 -5.96 -36.72 -18.00
CA THR A 108 -6.74 -37.94 -18.29
C THR A 108 -6.90 -38.86 -17.08
N GLU A 109 -5.88 -38.96 -16.22
CA GLU A 109 -5.94 -39.84 -15.03
C GLU A 109 -6.80 -39.29 -13.91
N LEU A 110 -6.80 -37.98 -13.71
CA LEU A 110 -7.55 -37.30 -12.66
C LEU A 110 -8.94 -36.84 -13.13
N ASP A 111 -9.22 -36.92 -14.43
CA ASP A 111 -10.45 -36.42 -15.06
C ASP A 111 -10.71 -34.94 -14.74
N LEU A 112 -9.66 -34.11 -14.85
CA LEU A 112 -9.69 -32.68 -14.54
C LEU A 112 -9.24 -31.84 -15.73
N PRO A 113 -9.87 -30.69 -16.03
CA PRO A 113 -9.40 -29.77 -17.06
C PRO A 113 -7.96 -29.30 -16.79
N ALA A 114 -7.14 -29.17 -17.84
CA ALA A 114 -5.72 -28.77 -17.75
C ALA A 114 -5.50 -27.49 -16.94
N ASN A 115 -6.35 -26.48 -17.16
CA ASN A 115 -6.28 -25.20 -16.43
C ASN A 115 -6.49 -25.37 -14.92
N GLN A 116 -7.41 -26.27 -14.51
CA GLN A 116 -7.67 -26.54 -13.11
C GLN A 116 -6.51 -27.32 -12.47
N LEU A 117 -5.95 -28.28 -13.20
CA LEU A 117 -4.79 -29.04 -12.75
C LEU A 117 -3.59 -28.12 -12.49
N LEU A 118 -3.27 -27.23 -13.45
CA LEU A 118 -2.20 -26.25 -13.30
C LEU A 118 -2.48 -25.26 -12.15
N ALA A 119 -3.74 -24.85 -11.96
CA ALA A 119 -4.11 -23.99 -10.83
C ALA A 119 -3.91 -24.69 -9.47
N LEU A 120 -4.28 -25.97 -9.36
CA LEU A 120 -4.07 -26.77 -8.15
C LEU A 120 -2.59 -27.03 -7.89
N PHE A 121 -1.83 -27.31 -8.94
CA PHE A 121 -0.38 -27.45 -8.90
C PHE A 121 0.28 -26.16 -8.41
N ASN A 122 -0.08 -25.01 -8.98
CA ASN A 122 0.45 -23.70 -8.57
C ASN A 122 0.12 -23.41 -7.09
N LYS A 123 -1.10 -23.70 -6.63
CA LYS A 123 -1.45 -23.60 -5.20
C LYS A 123 -0.56 -24.46 -4.30
N ALA A 124 -0.22 -25.69 -4.73
CA ALA A 124 0.67 -26.56 -3.96
C ALA A 124 2.09 -25.99 -3.89
N ILE A 125 2.62 -25.50 -5.02
CA ILE A 125 3.95 -24.90 -5.08
C ILE A 125 4.05 -23.59 -4.29
N ARG A 126 3.00 -22.76 -4.28
CA ARG A 126 2.94 -21.55 -3.44
C ARG A 126 3.10 -21.88 -1.95
N LYS A 127 2.34 -22.87 -1.45
CA LYS A 127 2.45 -23.33 -0.06
C LYS A 127 3.86 -23.82 0.28
N LEU A 128 4.48 -24.59 -0.63
CA LEU A 128 5.86 -25.06 -0.46
C LEU A 128 6.86 -23.91 -0.48
N SER A 129 6.71 -22.95 -1.39
CA SER A 129 7.57 -21.76 -1.47
C SER A 129 7.47 -20.89 -0.23
N GLU A 130 6.26 -20.64 0.26
CA GLU A 130 6.01 -19.86 1.47
C GLU A 130 6.71 -20.49 2.67
N TYR A 131 6.63 -21.82 2.79
CA TYR A 131 7.32 -22.54 3.85
C TYR A 131 8.84 -22.42 3.77
N LEU A 132 9.43 -22.61 2.58
CA LEU A 132 10.87 -22.47 2.39
C LEU A 132 11.36 -21.03 2.63
N ASP A 133 10.57 -20.04 2.21
CA ASP A 133 10.85 -18.62 2.47
C ASP A 133 10.83 -18.34 3.98
N GLN A 134 9.90 -18.91 4.75
CA GLN A 134 9.89 -18.76 6.21
C GLN A 134 11.13 -19.38 6.88
N ILE A 135 11.56 -20.60 6.48
CA ILE A 135 12.81 -21.18 7.00
C ILE A 135 14.00 -20.23 6.76
N CYS A 136 14.05 -19.62 5.58
CA CYS A 136 15.09 -18.66 5.26
C CYS A 136 14.98 -17.39 6.10
N MET A 137 13.76 -16.86 6.30
CA MET A 137 13.52 -15.69 7.13
C MET A 137 13.88 -15.96 8.60
N ASP A 138 13.54 -17.12 9.14
CA ASP A 138 13.83 -17.48 10.52
C ASP A 138 15.33 -17.65 10.77
N ALA A 139 16.06 -18.24 9.81
CA ALA A 139 17.51 -18.30 9.89
C ALA A 139 18.17 -16.91 9.88
N VAL A 140 17.66 -16.00 9.03
CA VAL A 140 18.15 -14.61 8.97
C VAL A 140 17.80 -13.86 10.25
N ARG A 141 16.60 -14.05 10.81
CA ARG A 141 16.21 -13.45 12.11
C ARG A 141 17.16 -13.89 13.23
N GLN A 142 17.47 -15.18 13.30
CA GLN A 142 18.43 -15.69 14.30
C GLN A 142 19.84 -15.10 14.12
N GLU A 143 20.27 -14.92 12.87
CA GLU A 143 21.57 -14.29 12.58
C GLU A 143 21.57 -12.82 13.03
N ILE A 144 20.52 -12.05 12.74
CA ILE A 144 20.37 -10.65 13.17
C ILE A 144 20.35 -10.55 14.70
N ASP A 145 19.52 -11.33 15.39
CA ASP A 145 19.44 -11.32 16.85
C ASP A 145 20.80 -11.65 17.49
N SER A 146 21.54 -12.61 16.90
CA SER A 146 22.89 -12.97 17.38
C SER A 146 23.93 -11.87 17.14
N GLN A 147 23.84 -11.14 16.02
CA GLN A 147 24.71 -10.01 15.73
C GLN A 147 24.41 -8.84 16.66
N GLU A 148 23.14 -8.53 16.91
CA GLU A 148 22.74 -7.51 17.88
C GLU A 148 23.27 -7.85 19.29
N ILE A 149 23.14 -9.09 19.75
CA ILE A 149 23.70 -9.49 21.06
C ILE A 149 25.23 -9.32 21.10
N ASN A 150 25.94 -9.63 20.01
CA ASN A 150 27.41 -9.56 19.98
C ASN A 150 27.92 -8.11 19.94
N GLU A 151 27.31 -7.25 19.12
CA GLU A 151 27.63 -5.82 19.05
C GLU A 151 27.32 -5.10 20.36
N HIS A 152 26.20 -5.43 21.01
CA HIS A 152 25.87 -4.86 22.32
C HIS A 152 26.75 -5.42 23.45
N SER A 153 27.25 -6.65 23.37
CA SER A 153 28.15 -7.20 24.41
C SER A 153 29.58 -6.62 24.36
N ALA A 154 30.06 -6.19 23.18
CA ALA A 154 31.34 -5.51 23.04
C ALA A 154 31.29 -4.02 23.46
N ASP A 155 30.12 -3.37 23.35
CA ASP A 155 29.92 -1.95 23.67
C ASP A 155 29.19 -1.71 25.01
N VAL A 156 28.84 -2.73 25.80
CA VAL A 156 28.35 -2.52 27.18
C VAL A 156 29.43 -1.92 28.10
N THR A 157 30.72 -2.05 27.74
CA THR A 157 31.82 -1.45 28.51
C THR A 157 31.98 0.06 28.25
N SER A 158 31.38 0.60 27.18
CA SER A 158 31.43 2.02 26.80
C SER A 158 30.07 2.69 26.68
N MET A 159 29.06 2.21 27.42
CA MET A 159 27.85 3.01 27.70
C MET A 159 28.21 4.22 28.58
N GLN A 160 28.77 5.26 27.96
CA GLN A 160 28.85 6.58 28.55
C GLN A 160 27.43 7.15 28.61
N PRO A 161 26.96 7.63 29.77
CA PRO A 161 25.73 8.37 29.85
C PRO A 161 25.77 9.49 28.81
N VAL A 162 24.75 9.56 27.95
CA VAL A 162 24.59 10.69 27.05
C VAL A 162 24.59 11.95 27.92
N PRO A 163 25.42 12.97 27.61
CA PRO A 163 25.60 14.13 28.48
C PRO A 163 24.34 14.99 28.62
N ILE A 164 23.32 14.69 27.80
CA ILE A 164 22.05 15.39 27.71
C ILE A 164 20.95 14.39 28.08
N SER A 165 20.10 14.76 29.02
CA SER A 165 18.93 13.95 29.37
C SER A 165 17.94 13.95 28.21
N LEU A 166 17.25 12.82 28.00
CA LEU A 166 16.15 12.74 27.04
C LEU A 166 15.07 13.81 27.31
N ASP A 167 14.87 14.19 28.58
CA ASP A 167 13.93 15.24 28.98
C ASP A 167 14.36 16.63 28.48
N ASP A 168 15.68 16.91 28.49
CA ASP A 168 16.25 18.17 28.01
C ASP A 168 16.14 18.27 26.49
N GLU A 169 16.39 17.18 25.76
CA GLU A 169 16.23 17.13 24.30
C GLU A 169 14.77 17.32 23.89
N LEU A 170 13.85 16.69 24.63
CA LEU A 170 12.40 16.85 24.41
C LEU A 170 11.97 18.29 24.68
N HIS A 171 12.53 18.94 25.70
CA HIS A 171 12.24 20.33 26.03
C HIS A 171 12.73 21.30 24.94
N GLU A 172 13.97 21.12 24.46
CA GLU A 172 14.52 21.95 23.38
C GLU A 172 13.70 21.81 22.09
N ALA A 173 13.31 20.58 21.72
CA ALA A 173 12.43 20.32 20.59
C ALA A 173 11.06 21.00 20.76
N ALA A 174 10.48 20.95 21.97
CA ALA A 174 9.22 21.61 22.27
C ALA A 174 9.32 23.15 22.17
N VAL A 175 10.44 23.72 22.64
CA VAL A 175 10.73 25.15 22.53
C VAL A 175 10.86 25.58 21.08
N GLU A 176 11.58 24.83 20.24
CA GLU A 176 11.74 25.17 18.81
C GLU A 176 10.42 25.06 18.05
N ILE A 177 9.61 24.02 18.32
CA ILE A 177 8.26 23.89 17.74
C ILE A 177 7.39 25.09 18.13
N LYS A 178 7.42 25.50 19.40
CA LYS A 178 6.66 26.66 19.90
C LYS A 178 7.13 27.96 19.24
N ARG A 179 8.45 28.17 19.12
CA ARG A 179 8.98 29.34 18.40
C ARG A 179 8.54 29.35 16.94
N ARG A 180 8.52 28.20 16.27
CA ARG A 180 8.04 28.09 14.89
C ARG A 180 6.56 28.46 14.78
N GLN A 181 5.71 27.92 15.65
CA GLN A 181 4.29 28.24 15.72
C GLN A 181 4.03 29.74 15.97
N ASP A 182 4.81 30.36 16.87
CA ASP A 182 4.68 31.79 17.16
C ASP A 182 5.10 32.65 15.96
N ARG A 183 6.16 32.27 15.24
CA ARG A 183 6.58 32.92 13.99
C ARG A 183 5.48 32.84 12.92
N ASP A 184 4.91 31.66 12.72
CA ASP A 184 3.86 31.43 11.73
C ASP A 184 2.57 32.18 12.09
N ARG A 185 2.20 32.19 13.38
CA ARG A 185 1.05 32.95 13.90
C ARG A 185 1.23 34.46 13.70
N ALA A 186 2.45 34.98 13.90
CA ALA A 186 2.74 36.40 13.69
C ALA A 186 2.64 36.80 12.21
N ARG A 187 3.20 35.99 11.31
CA ARG A 187 3.06 36.19 9.85
C ARG A 187 1.60 36.20 9.42
N LEU A 188 0.85 35.20 9.88
CA LEU A 188 -0.57 35.08 9.57
C LEU A 188 -1.36 36.28 10.09
N LYS A 189 -1.06 36.78 11.30
CA LYS A 189 -1.71 37.98 11.85
C LYS A 189 -1.41 39.24 11.02
N GLU A 190 -0.21 39.36 10.47
CA GLU A 190 0.18 40.50 9.63
C GLU A 190 -0.53 40.47 8.26
N GLU A 191 -0.62 39.30 7.63
CA GLU A 191 -1.35 39.07 6.38
C GLU A 191 -2.86 39.31 6.56
N ILE A 192 -3.45 38.65 7.55
CA ILE A 192 -4.88 38.75 7.87
C ILE A 192 -5.27 40.18 8.29
N GLY A 193 -4.41 40.90 9.02
CA GLY A 193 -4.68 42.25 9.50
C GLY A 193 -4.79 43.30 8.38
N ARG A 194 -4.13 43.08 7.24
CA ARG A 194 -4.24 43.93 6.04
C ARG A 194 -5.47 43.57 5.21
N GLU A 195 -5.76 42.28 5.07
CA GLU A 195 -6.84 41.79 4.20
C GLU A 195 -8.24 41.84 4.85
N LEU A 196 -8.39 41.65 6.16
CA LEU A 196 -9.72 41.65 6.77
C LEU A 196 -10.34 43.05 6.90
N LYS A 197 -9.54 44.11 6.92
CA LYS A 197 -10.07 45.49 6.95
C LYS A 197 -10.88 45.84 5.71
N GLN A 198 -10.60 45.20 4.56
CA GLN A 198 -11.35 45.42 3.33
C GLN A 198 -12.76 44.78 3.36
N TYR A 199 -12.94 43.75 4.20
CA TYR A 199 -14.21 43.06 4.44
C TYR A 199 -14.92 43.52 5.71
N ALA A 200 -14.39 44.52 6.41
CA ALA A 200 -15.05 45.11 7.56
C ALA A 200 -16.36 45.79 7.11
N ILE A 201 -17.48 45.16 7.43
CA ILE A 201 -18.81 45.68 7.16
C ILE A 201 -19.03 46.89 8.07
N LYS A 202 -18.85 48.10 7.54
CA LYS A 202 -19.25 49.34 8.25
C LYS A 202 -20.73 49.59 8.00
N GLY A 203 -21.57 49.25 8.99
CA GLY A 203 -22.93 49.75 9.12
C GLY A 203 -23.11 50.30 10.53
N ASN A 204 -23.77 51.46 10.66
CA ASN A 204 -24.15 51.98 11.97
C ASN A 204 -25.31 51.12 12.52
N GLU A 205 -25.38 50.94 13.84
CA GLU A 205 -26.43 50.12 14.48
C GLU A 205 -27.84 50.63 14.12
N ASP A 206 -27.97 51.95 13.91
CA ASP A 206 -29.21 52.61 13.49
C ASP A 206 -29.62 52.27 12.03
N ASP A 207 -28.65 51.99 11.15
CA ASP A 207 -28.94 51.60 9.76
C ASP A 207 -29.43 50.14 9.70
N TRP A 208 -28.90 49.27 10.56
CA TRP A 208 -29.33 47.88 10.69
C TRP A 208 -30.72 47.76 11.31
N THR A 209 -31.03 48.56 12.33
CA THR A 209 -32.36 48.57 12.96
C THR A 209 -33.44 49.05 11.98
N ASN A 210 -33.16 50.10 11.20
CA ASN A 210 -34.06 50.56 10.13
C ASN A 210 -34.25 49.51 9.02
N ALA A 211 -33.19 48.80 8.62
CA ALA A 211 -33.27 47.73 7.62
C ALA A 211 -34.09 46.52 8.12
N LEU A 212 -33.97 46.13 9.39
CA LEU A 212 -34.75 45.04 9.97
C LEU A 212 -36.24 45.37 10.14
N GLN A 213 -36.59 46.63 10.41
CA GLN A 213 -38.00 47.06 10.55
C GLN A 213 -38.79 46.92 9.24
N SER A 214 -38.12 47.02 8.09
CA SER A 214 -38.76 46.86 6.78
C SER A 214 -39.15 45.42 6.42
N THR A 215 -38.79 44.44 7.27
CA THR A 215 -39.02 43.01 7.00
C THR A 215 -39.81 42.32 8.10
N ASP A 216 -40.92 41.65 7.73
CA ASP A 216 -41.61 40.72 8.63
C ASP A 216 -40.91 39.36 8.61
N LEU A 217 -40.17 39.07 9.69
CA LEU A 217 -39.29 37.91 9.83
C LEU A 217 -40.01 36.55 9.75
N LYS A 218 -41.34 36.52 9.83
CA LYS A 218 -42.15 35.29 9.72
C LYS A 218 -42.28 34.80 8.27
N THR A 219 -42.22 35.69 7.29
CA THR A 219 -42.37 35.36 5.85
C THR A 219 -41.01 35.12 5.16
N ALA A 220 -39.93 35.71 5.69
CA ALA A 220 -38.58 35.67 5.12
C ALA A 220 -37.89 34.29 5.13
N LYS A 221 -38.42 33.31 5.87
CA LYS A 221 -37.81 31.97 6.00
C LYS A 221 -38.02 31.06 4.79
N LYS A 222 -38.99 31.37 3.89
CA LYS A 222 -39.34 30.52 2.74
C LYS A 222 -38.69 30.94 1.42
N THR A 223 -38.24 32.18 1.30
CA THR A 223 -37.55 32.71 0.11
C THR A 223 -36.43 33.60 0.60
N GLY A 224 -35.18 33.17 0.44
CA GLY A 224 -33.99 33.87 0.93
C GLY A 224 -34.01 35.35 0.52
N THR A 225 -34.41 36.21 1.45
CA THR A 225 -34.59 37.64 1.22
C THR A 225 -33.25 38.33 1.43
N ILE A 226 -32.70 38.90 0.37
CA ILE A 226 -31.42 39.63 0.42
C ILE A 226 -31.69 41.04 0.94
N LEU A 227 -31.10 41.38 2.08
CA LEU A 227 -31.12 42.73 2.66
C LEU A 227 -29.86 43.49 2.22
N SER A 228 -30.04 44.66 1.62
CA SER A 228 -28.94 45.52 1.15
C SER A 228 -28.99 46.86 1.87
N VAL A 229 -27.99 47.15 2.71
CA VAL A 229 -27.80 48.44 3.36
C VAL A 229 -26.83 49.28 2.52
N LYS A 230 -27.27 50.45 2.07
CA LYS A 230 -26.49 51.31 1.18
C LYS A 230 -25.40 52.05 1.97
N SER A 231 -24.15 51.67 1.79
CA SER A 231 -23.01 52.36 2.40
C SER A 231 -22.71 53.68 1.67
N SER A 232 -22.61 54.78 2.42
CA SER A 232 -22.22 56.12 1.94
C SER A 232 -20.70 56.26 1.82
N ARG A 233 -20.08 55.59 0.84
CA ARG A 233 -18.74 55.97 0.37
C ARG A 233 -18.86 56.83 -0.87
N ILE A 234 -18.14 57.96 -0.86
CA ILE A 234 -17.91 58.83 -2.01
C ILE A 234 -17.47 57.97 -3.20
N THR A 235 -18.17 58.16 -4.31
CA THR A 235 -18.05 57.41 -5.56
C THR A 235 -16.63 57.44 -6.11
N PHE A 236 -16.02 56.27 -6.28
CA PHE A 236 -14.95 56.10 -7.26
C PHE A 236 -15.55 56.32 -8.65
N HIS A 237 -14.98 57.27 -9.38
CA HIS A 237 -15.48 57.82 -10.64
C HIS A 237 -15.37 56.81 -11.80
N TRP A 238 -16.28 55.84 -11.86
CA TRP A 238 -16.42 54.91 -13.01
C TRP A 238 -17.49 55.35 -14.03
N GLY A 239 -18.16 56.48 -13.80
CA GLY A 239 -19.24 56.99 -14.65
C GLY A 239 -18.80 57.82 -15.89
N GLN A 240 -17.51 58.15 -16.03
CA GLN A 240 -17.03 59.01 -17.14
C GLN A 240 -16.30 58.24 -18.26
N CYS A 241 -15.87 56.99 -18.03
CA CYS A 241 -15.25 56.15 -19.07
C CYS A 241 -16.29 55.55 -20.04
N ILE A 242 -17.50 55.24 -19.60
CA ILE A 242 -18.51 54.57 -20.44
C ILE A 242 -19.09 55.52 -21.51
N ARG A 243 -19.22 56.83 -21.24
CA ARG A 243 -19.64 57.81 -22.27
C ARG A 243 -18.58 58.11 -23.31
N LYS A 244 -17.29 58.06 -22.97
CA LYS A 244 -16.19 58.31 -23.93
C LYS A 244 -15.89 57.08 -24.80
N GLY A 245 -16.10 55.86 -24.29
CA GLY A 245 -15.99 54.63 -25.09
C GLY A 245 -17.13 54.46 -26.12
N PHE A 246 -18.36 54.84 -25.77
CA PHE A 246 -19.50 54.73 -26.70
C PHE A 246 -19.43 55.74 -27.87
N SER A 247 -18.86 56.93 -27.67
CA SER A 247 -18.68 57.91 -28.75
C SER A 247 -17.58 57.51 -29.74
N TRP A 248 -16.56 56.76 -29.31
CA TRP A 248 -15.48 56.30 -30.20
C TRP A 248 -15.94 55.11 -31.05
N ALA A 249 -16.76 54.21 -30.50
CA ALA A 249 -17.33 53.06 -31.21
C ALA A 249 -18.37 53.47 -32.28
N TYR A 250 -19.19 54.50 -32.03
CA TYR A 250 -20.16 54.99 -33.04
C TYR A 250 -19.49 55.77 -34.19
N GLY A 251 -18.36 56.43 -33.93
CA GLY A 251 -17.57 57.12 -34.97
C GLY A 251 -16.82 56.15 -35.89
N TYR A 252 -16.33 55.03 -35.35
CA TYR A 252 -15.63 53.99 -36.13
C TYR A 252 -16.58 53.09 -36.95
N PHE A 253 -17.84 52.94 -36.53
CA PHE A 253 -18.81 52.13 -37.27
C PHE A 253 -19.45 52.87 -38.46
N LYS A 254 -19.47 54.21 -38.45
CA LYS A 254 -20.01 55.02 -39.56
C LYS A 254 -19.01 55.21 -40.73
N ASN A 255 -17.70 55.05 -40.47
CA ASN A 255 -16.64 55.23 -41.47
C ASN A 255 -16.16 53.93 -42.14
N ARG A 256 -16.73 52.77 -41.80
CA ARG A 256 -16.42 51.47 -42.43
C ARG A 256 -17.33 51.09 -43.61
N ASN A 257 -18.43 51.82 -43.83
CA ASN A 257 -19.37 51.57 -44.92
C ASN A 257 -19.01 52.29 -46.24
N ASN A 258 -17.76 52.74 -46.43
CA ASN A 258 -17.37 53.47 -47.64
C ASN A 258 -16.05 53.01 -48.29
N LEU A 259 -15.59 51.80 -47.99
CA LEU A 259 -14.44 51.17 -48.66
C LEU A 259 -14.75 49.70 -48.95
N GLU A 260 -15.73 49.48 -49.84
CA GLU A 260 -15.77 48.27 -50.66
C GLU A 260 -14.92 48.49 -51.91
N LYS A 261 -14.36 47.36 -52.37
CA LYS A 261 -13.66 47.08 -53.64
C LYS A 261 -12.14 47.16 -53.55
N PHE A 262 -11.48 45.99 -53.59
CA PHE A 262 -10.59 45.57 -54.68
C PHE A 262 -10.17 44.09 -54.46
N PRO A 263 -9.71 43.36 -55.49
CA PRO A 263 -10.24 42.06 -55.88
C PRO A 263 -9.29 40.89 -55.60
N GLU A 264 -9.84 39.67 -55.69
CA GLU A 264 -9.11 38.41 -55.76
C GLU A 264 -8.18 38.36 -57.00
N SER A 265 -6.93 37.98 -56.77
CA SER A 265 -6.01 37.31 -57.70
C SER A 265 -4.87 36.70 -56.89
#